data_AF-A0A8J6NHW1-F1
#
_entry.id   AF-A0A8J6NHW1-F1
#
_cell.length_a   1.000
_cell.length_b   1.000
_cell.length_c   1.000
_cell.angle_alpha   90.00
_cell.angle_beta   90.00
_cell.angle_gamma   90.00
#
_symmetry.space_group_name_H-M   'P 1'
#
loop_
_entity.id
_entity.type
_entity.pdbx_description
1 polymer ?
#
loop_
_entity_poly.entity_id
_entity_poly.type
_entity_poly.pdbx_seq_one_letter_code
_entity_poly.pdbx_strand_id
1 'polypeptide(L)'
;MQDNLTIKEIDEVVEAIRARVETRPRIGMILGSGLNGLAESVENAVSISFGDLPHWPVSTVKGHAGRLVIGQLEGQDVFVLQGRIHFYEGYTMSQVTLPVRVMQRLGAEIMIVTNAAGG
;
A
#
# COMPACT_ATOMS: atom_id res chain seq x y z
N MET A 1 5.52 -18.24 14.89
CA MET A 1 5.10 -17.19 13.94
C MET A 1 6.35 -16.38 13.63
N GLN A 2 6.62 -16.03 12.38
CA GLN A 2 7.81 -15.23 12.06
C GLN A 2 7.48 -13.78 12.42
N ASP A 3 8.01 -13.30 13.56
CA ASP A 3 7.56 -12.04 14.16
C ASP A 3 7.94 -10.80 13.34
N ASN A 4 8.96 -10.91 12.47
CA ASN A 4 9.46 -9.81 11.65
C ASN A 4 9.75 -10.25 10.22
N LEU A 5 9.39 -9.39 9.27
CA LEU A 5 9.78 -9.51 7.87
C LEU A 5 11.25 -9.12 7.71
N THR A 6 11.99 -9.95 6.99
CA THR A 6 13.38 -9.73 6.63
C THR A 6 13.51 -8.67 5.53
N ILE A 7 14.69 -8.08 5.39
CA ILE A 7 15.00 -7.16 4.28
C ILE A 7 14.78 -7.85 2.93
N LYS A 8 15.16 -9.13 2.81
CA LYS A 8 15.00 -9.91 1.59
C LYS A 8 13.53 -10.05 1.19
N GLU A 9 12.65 -10.37 2.14
CA GLU A 9 11.21 -10.49 1.87
C GLU A 9 10.61 -9.14 1.44
N ILE A 10 11.05 -8.03 2.05
CA ILE A 10 10.64 -6.68 1.62
C ILE A 10 11.11 -6.41 0.17
N ASP A 11 12.34 -6.79 -0.17
CA ASP A 11 12.89 -6.61 -1.51
C ASP A 11 12.19 -7.46 -2.57
N GLU A 12 11.77 -8.68 -2.23
CA GLU A 12 10.95 -9.51 -3.12
C GLU A 12 9.61 -8.83 -3.48
N VAL A 13 9.01 -8.09 -2.54
CA VAL A 13 7.82 -7.28 -2.82
C VAL A 13 8.14 -6.10 -3.73
N VAL A 14 9.24 -5.39 -3.45
CA VAL A 14 9.70 -4.23 -4.24
C VAL A 14 9.93 -4.64 -5.70
N GLU A 15 10.62 -5.76 -5.93
CA GLU A 15 10.88 -6.27 -7.27
C GLU A 15 9.60 -6.72 -7.97
N ALA A 16 8.66 -7.34 -7.25
CA ALA A 16 7.35 -7.67 -7.81
C ALA A 16 6.60 -6.40 -8.28
N ILE A 17 6.68 -5.29 -7.55
CA ILE A 17 6.07 -4.02 -7.97
C ILE A 17 6.82 -3.42 -9.16
N ARG A 18 8.16 -3.32 -9.10
CA ARG A 18 9.00 -2.78 -10.20
C ARG A 18 8.80 -3.49 -11.53
N ALA A 19 8.50 -4.79 -11.51
CA ALA A 19 8.20 -5.54 -12.73
C ALA A 19 6.89 -5.09 -13.43
N ARG A 20 6.04 -4.29 -12.77
CA ARG A 20 4.72 -3.87 -13.26
C ARG A 20 4.60 -2.36 -13.45
N VAL A 21 5.53 -1.57 -12.93
CA VAL A 21 5.50 -0.10 -12.98
C VAL A 21 6.89 0.47 -13.22
N GLU A 22 6.97 1.42 -14.15
CA GLU A 22 8.18 2.20 -14.42
C GLU A 22 8.23 3.50 -13.61
N THR A 23 7.06 4.02 -13.20
CA THR A 23 6.93 5.26 -12.43
C THR A 23 7.67 5.17 -11.10
N ARG A 24 8.24 6.28 -10.65
CA ARG A 24 8.89 6.43 -9.34
C ARG A 24 8.18 7.48 -8.49
N PRO A 25 6.98 7.18 -7.96
CA PRO A 25 6.28 8.12 -7.10
C PRO A 25 7.09 8.54 -5.88
N ARG A 26 6.94 9.80 -5.48
CA ARG A 26 7.57 10.34 -4.26
C ARG A 26 6.59 10.45 -3.09
N ILE A 27 5.30 10.28 -3.35
CA ILE A 27 4.23 10.43 -2.38
C ILE A 27 3.51 9.09 -2.20
N GLY A 28 3.47 8.59 -0.97
CA GLY A 28 2.67 7.43 -0.58
C GLY A 28 1.44 7.86 0.20
N MET A 29 0.29 7.27 -0.11
CA MET A 29 -0.99 7.54 0.57
C MET A 29 -1.58 6.24 1.10
N ILE A 30 -2.00 6.24 2.37
CA ILE A 30 -2.74 5.11 2.97
C ILE A 30 -4.17 5.56 3.23
N LEU A 31 -5.12 5.00 2.48
CA LEU A 31 -6.52 5.39 2.58
C LEU A 31 -7.22 4.69 3.74
N GLY A 32 -7.98 5.48 4.49
CA GLY A 32 -8.83 5.01 5.57
C GLY A 32 -10.24 4.66 5.18
N SER A 33 -10.96 4.07 6.14
CA SER A 33 -12.38 3.77 6.00
C SER A 33 -13.14 5.01 5.54
N GLY A 34 -13.96 4.85 4.51
CA GLY A 34 -14.72 5.94 3.89
C GLY A 34 -13.96 6.76 2.84
N LEU A 35 -12.64 6.60 2.70
CA LEU A 35 -11.81 7.37 1.76
C LEU A 35 -11.33 6.55 0.55
N ASN A 36 -11.70 5.28 0.46
CA ASN A 36 -11.26 4.38 -0.61
C ASN A 36 -11.59 4.92 -2.02
N GLY A 37 -12.67 5.69 -2.19
CA GLY A 37 -13.06 6.26 -3.49
C GLY A 37 -12.00 7.15 -4.13
N LEU A 38 -11.09 7.74 -3.34
CA LEU A 38 -10.00 8.59 -3.86
C LEU A 38 -9.05 7.83 -4.80
N ALA A 39 -8.87 6.52 -4.59
CA ALA A 39 -8.01 5.72 -5.46
C ALA A 39 -8.56 5.61 -6.90
N GLU A 40 -9.86 5.80 -7.11
CA GLU A 40 -10.46 5.79 -8.45
C GLU A 40 -10.18 7.07 -9.24
N SER A 41 -9.74 8.13 -8.56
CA SER A 41 -9.34 9.41 -9.18
C SER A 41 -7.89 9.40 -9.67
N VAL A 42 -7.16 8.30 -9.47
CA VAL A 42 -5.78 8.18 -9.95
C VAL A 42 -5.78 7.90 -11.45
N GLU A 43 -5.16 8.79 -12.22
CA GLU A 43 -5.00 8.71 -13.66
C GLU A 43 -3.80 7.84 -14.05
N ASN A 44 -3.83 7.27 -15.26
CA ASN A 44 -2.76 6.40 -15.79
C ASN A 44 -2.36 5.29 -14.81
N ALA A 45 -3.34 4.76 -14.08
CA ALA A 45 -3.10 3.92 -12.93
C ALA A 45 -2.75 2.48 -13.31
N VAL A 46 -1.68 1.96 -12.71
CA VAL A 46 -1.45 0.52 -12.56
C VAL A 46 -2.00 0.10 -11.20
N SER A 47 -2.91 -0.87 -11.21
CA SER A 47 -3.52 -1.42 -10.01
C SER A 47 -3.03 -2.84 -9.76
N ILE A 48 -2.48 -3.09 -8.56
CA ILE A 48 -1.90 -4.37 -8.17
C ILE A 48 -2.67 -4.87 -6.96
N SER A 49 -3.34 -6.03 -7.07
CA SER A 49 -4.03 -6.63 -5.94
C SER A 49 -3.02 -7.05 -4.88
N PHE A 50 -3.36 -6.93 -3.59
CA PHE A 50 -2.49 -7.37 -2.50
C PHE A 50 -2.14 -8.86 -2.60
N GLY A 51 -3.07 -9.70 -3.07
CA GLY A 51 -2.83 -11.13 -3.29
C GLY A 51 -1.82 -11.44 -4.40
N ASP A 52 -1.51 -10.50 -5.29
CA ASP A 52 -0.53 -10.66 -6.37
C ASP A 52 0.90 -10.28 -5.92
N LEU A 53 1.05 -9.78 -4.69
CA LEU A 53 2.32 -9.36 -4.10
C LEU A 53 2.79 -10.40 -3.08
N PRO A 54 4.06 -10.86 -3.18
CA PRO A 54 4.60 -11.80 -2.21
C PRO A 54 4.60 -11.16 -0.81
N HIS A 55 4.37 -11.96 0.22
CA HIS A 55 4.40 -11.55 1.64
C HIS A 55 3.38 -10.47 2.05
N TRP A 56 2.58 -9.96 1.12
CA TRP A 56 1.66 -8.87 1.39
C TRP A 56 0.41 -9.39 2.11
N PRO A 57 0.06 -8.84 3.28
CA PRO A 57 -1.09 -9.32 4.04
C PRO A 57 -2.41 -8.87 3.39
N VAL A 58 -3.38 -9.77 3.33
CA VAL A 58 -4.68 -9.51 2.69
C VAL A 58 -5.73 -9.25 3.76
N SER A 59 -6.37 -8.09 3.74
CA SER A 59 -7.40 -7.75 4.74
C SER A 59 -8.60 -8.68 4.63
N THR A 60 -9.15 -9.07 5.79
CA THR A 60 -10.40 -9.84 5.88
C THR A 60 -11.63 -8.93 6.06
N VAL A 61 -11.43 -7.62 6.15
CA VAL A 61 -12.50 -6.63 6.39
C VAL A 61 -13.26 -6.35 5.10
N LYS A 62 -14.59 -6.47 5.16
CA LYS A 62 -15.48 -6.14 4.03
C LYS A 62 -15.34 -4.66 3.64
N GLY A 63 -15.22 -4.39 2.35
CA GLY A 63 -15.10 -3.03 1.79
C GLY A 63 -13.66 -2.53 1.59
N HIS A 64 -12.66 -3.34 1.92
CA HIS A 64 -11.27 -3.10 1.54
C HIS A 64 -11.02 -3.74 0.17
N ALA A 65 -10.92 -2.93 -0.90
CA ALA A 65 -10.62 -3.42 -2.24
C ALA A 65 -9.28 -4.18 -2.28
N GLY A 66 -8.34 -3.80 -1.40
CA GLY A 66 -7.13 -4.57 -1.15
C GLY A 66 -6.16 -4.49 -2.33
N ARG A 67 -5.86 -3.27 -2.79
CA ARG A 67 -4.96 -3.03 -3.92
C ARG A 67 -4.06 -1.81 -3.72
N LEU A 68 -2.87 -1.91 -4.29
CA LEU A 68 -1.93 -0.81 -4.45
C LEU A 68 -2.18 -0.18 -5.82
N VAL A 69 -2.46 1.12 -5.84
CA VAL A 69 -2.70 1.90 -7.06
C VAL A 69 -1.53 2.85 -7.25
N ILE A 70 -0.93 2.85 -8.44
CA ILE A 70 0.25 3.65 -8.78
C ILE A 70 -0.07 4.41 -10.05
N GLY A 71 0.02 5.74 -10.02
CA GLY A 71 -0.33 6.59 -11.16
C GLY A 71 -0.23 8.05 -10.78
N GLN A 72 -1.03 8.91 -11.42
CA GLN A 72 -1.05 10.35 -11.17
C GLN A 72 -2.32 10.80 -10.46
N LEU A 73 -2.16 11.63 -9.44
CA LEU A 73 -3.26 12.30 -8.76
C LEU A 73 -2.93 13.79 -8.68
N GLU A 74 -3.78 14.64 -9.26
CA GLU A 74 -3.55 16.10 -9.34
C GLU A 74 -2.16 16.43 -9.95
N GLY A 75 -1.77 15.69 -10.99
CA GLY A 75 -0.48 15.86 -11.69
C GLY A 75 0.75 15.35 -10.92
N GLN A 76 0.56 14.68 -9.78
CA GLN A 76 1.66 14.11 -8.99
C GLN A 76 1.68 12.59 -9.06
N ASP A 77 2.86 12.01 -9.26
CA ASP A 77 3.04 10.56 -9.18
C ASP A 77 2.87 10.09 -7.73
N VAL A 78 1.90 9.20 -7.51
CA VAL A 78 1.51 8.70 -6.19
C VAL A 78 1.50 7.17 -6.12
N PHE A 79 1.85 6.64 -4.95
CA PHE A 79 1.37 5.34 -4.49
C PHE A 79 0.12 5.53 -3.63
N VAL A 80 -0.95 4.77 -3.87
CA VAL A 80 -2.19 4.83 -3.08
C VAL A 80 -2.57 3.43 -2.64
N LEU A 81 -2.55 3.18 -1.33
CA LEU A 81 -3.13 1.97 -0.73
C LEU A 81 -4.64 2.15 -0.61
N GLN A 82 -5.40 1.46 -1.46
CA GLN A 82 -6.86 1.41 -1.34
C GLN A 82 -7.26 0.26 -0.40
N GLY A 83 -7.33 0.62 0.87
CA GLY A 83 -7.46 -0.32 1.97
C GLY A 83 -6.12 -0.61 2.64
N ARG A 84 -6.21 -1.12 3.85
CA ARG A 84 -5.09 -1.50 4.72
C ARG A 84 -5.49 -2.70 5.55
N ILE A 85 -4.49 -3.31 6.18
CA ILE A 85 -4.71 -4.25 7.27
C ILE A 85 -4.53 -3.56 8.61
N HIS A 86 -5.13 -4.12 9.64
CA HIS A 86 -5.08 -3.62 10.99
C HIS A 86 -4.50 -4.66 11.95
N PHE A 87 -3.91 -4.19 13.03
CA PHE A 87 -3.36 -5.05 14.08
C PHE A 87 -4.43 -5.98 14.68
N TYR A 88 -5.67 -5.49 14.83
CA TYR A 88 -6.79 -6.28 15.36
C TYR A 88 -7.23 -7.42 14.45
N GLU A 89 -6.82 -7.44 13.17
CA GLU A 89 -7.07 -8.56 12.25
C GLU A 89 -6.12 -9.75 12.53
N GLY A 90 -5.21 -9.64 13.51
CA GLY A 90 -4.27 -10.68 13.92
C GLY A 90 -2.89 -10.60 13.27
N TYR A 91 -2.62 -9.53 12.51
CA TYR A 91 -1.33 -9.30 11.86
C TYR A 91 -0.30 -8.69 12.82
N THR A 92 0.96 -9.07 12.66
CA THR A 92 2.07 -8.44 13.38
C THR A 92 2.24 -6.98 12.94
N MET A 93 2.82 -6.13 13.79
CA MET A 93 3.17 -4.75 13.39
C MET A 93 4.17 -4.72 12.23
N SER A 94 4.99 -5.76 12.08
CA SER A 94 5.88 -5.87 10.91
C SER A 94 5.10 -6.02 9.60
N GLN A 95 4.02 -6.80 9.61
CA GLN A 95 3.13 -6.96 8.44
C GLN A 95 2.29 -5.71 8.21
N VAL A 96 1.70 -5.12 9.27
CA VAL A 96 0.89 -3.89 9.18
C VAL A 96 1.66 -2.74 8.52
N THR A 97 2.95 -2.65 8.81
CA THR A 97 3.81 -1.56 8.32
C THR A 97 4.67 -1.92 7.10
N LEU A 98 4.52 -3.14 6.53
CA LEU A 98 5.20 -3.56 5.31
C LEU A 98 5.02 -2.54 4.16
N PRO A 99 3.80 -2.04 3.86
CA PRO A 99 3.61 -1.13 2.72
C PRO A 99 4.46 0.13 2.79
N VAL A 100 4.70 0.65 4.00
CA VAL A 100 5.51 1.85 4.22
C VAL A 100 6.97 1.61 3.83
N ARG A 101 7.54 0.47 4.21
CA ARG A 101 8.93 0.11 3.89
C ARG A 101 9.11 -0.15 2.40
N VAL A 102 8.12 -0.80 1.78
CA VAL A 102 8.10 -1.03 0.34
C VAL A 102 8.05 0.28 -0.43
N MET A 103 7.14 1.19 -0.07
CA MET A 103 7.06 2.54 -0.66
C MET A 103 8.37 3.30 -0.48
N GLN A 104 8.97 3.28 0.71
CA GLN A 104 10.27 3.91 0.97
C GLN A 104 11.35 3.35 0.03
N ARG A 105 11.45 2.03 -0.13
CA ARG A 105 12.42 1.39 -1.05
C ARG A 105 12.14 1.68 -2.53
N LEU A 106 10.90 1.98 -2.88
CA LEU A 106 10.50 2.40 -4.21
C LEU A 106 10.71 3.91 -4.47
N GLY A 107 11.07 4.69 -3.45
CA GLY A 107 11.42 6.11 -3.58
C GLY A 107 10.43 7.09 -2.94
N ALA A 108 9.45 6.63 -2.17
CA ALA A 108 8.56 7.53 -1.44
C ALA A 108 9.33 8.32 -0.37
N GLU A 109 9.13 9.64 -0.38
CA GLU A 109 9.70 10.60 0.57
C GLU A 109 8.64 11.20 1.49
N ILE A 110 7.39 11.24 1.00
CA ILE A 110 6.25 11.82 1.71
C ILE A 110 5.22 10.72 1.94
N MET A 111 4.71 10.63 3.17
CA MET A 111 3.63 9.72 3.52
C MET A 111 2.43 10.50 4.03
N ILE A 112 1.27 10.28 3.41
CA ILE A 112 -0.02 10.80 3.86
C ILE A 112 -0.82 9.62 4.41
N VAL A 113 -1.16 9.67 5.69
CA VAL A 113 -1.92 8.60 6.36
C VAL A 113 -3.28 9.13 6.75
N THR A 114 -4.33 8.47 6.28
CA THR A 114 -5.72 8.87 6.57
C THR A 114 -6.44 7.80 7.36
N ASN A 115 -7.36 8.19 8.25
CA ASN A 115 -8.16 7.27 9.03
C ASN A 115 -9.52 7.88 9.41
N ALA A 116 -10.45 7.02 9.81
CA ALA A 116 -11.67 7.42 10.49
C ALA A 116 -11.44 7.29 12.01
N ALA A 117 -11.89 8.29 12.75
CA ALA A 117 -11.78 8.35 14.21
C ALA A 117 -13.12 8.81 14.81
N GLY A 118 -13.41 8.38 16.03
CA GLY A 118 -14.53 8.93 16.81
C GLY A 118 -14.19 10.33 17.31
N GLY A 119 -15.20 11.21 17.33
CA GLY A 119 -15.11 12.58 17.84
C GLY A 119 -15.47 12.71 19.31
#